data_AF-A0A819ND40-F1
#
_entry.id   AF-A0A819ND40-F1
#
_cell.length_a   1.000
_cell.length_b   1.000
_cell.length_c   1.000
_cell.angle_alpha   90.00
_cell.angle_beta   90.00
_cell.angle_gamma   90.00
#
_symmetry.space_group_name_H-M   'P 1'
#
loop_
_entity.id
_entity.type
_entity.pdbx_description
1 polymer ?
#
loop_
_entity_poly.entity_id
_entity_poly.type
_entity_poly.pdbx_seq_one_letter_code
_entity_poly.pdbx_strand_id
1 'polypeptide(L)'
;MVLYRTALGDVHIALIYDRDKYSYGHNRQCIRRPPKKIHSKELYDSMMGESKKNGGNLLNHREFILYDAGQAYPEYVIYFHRSSKNVLESSNIEDFKIKYLNLLTDTF
;
A
#
# COMPACT_ATOMS: atom_id res chain seq x y z
N MET A 1 8.82 -0.40 8.12
CA MET A 1 7.68 -0.11 7.22
C MET A 1 7.49 1.39 7.19
N VAL A 2 7.19 2.00 6.05
CA VAL A 2 6.89 3.44 5.99
C VAL A 2 5.41 3.61 5.70
N LEU A 3 4.75 4.46 6.48
CA LEU A 3 3.38 4.88 6.25
C LEU A 3 3.40 6.20 5.48
N TYR A 4 2.76 6.21 4.32
CA TYR A 4 2.67 7.39 3.47
C TYR A 4 1.27 8.02 3.55
N ARG A 5 1.23 9.34 3.56
CA ARG A 5 0.05 10.09 3.13
C ARG A 5 0.12 10.22 1.61
N THR A 6 -0.93 9.85 0.91
CA THR A 6 -0.95 9.86 -0.55
C THR A 6 -2.18 10.60 -1.08
N ALA A 7 -1.97 11.39 -2.14
CA ALA A 7 -3.04 12.03 -2.89
C ALA A 7 -3.35 11.17 -4.11
N LEU A 8 -4.40 10.35 -4.02
CA LEU A 8 -4.74 9.39 -5.08
C LEU A 8 -5.39 10.03 -6.30
N GLY A 9 -6.09 11.16 -6.13
CA GLY A 9 -6.84 11.82 -7.20
C GLY A 9 -7.88 10.90 -7.83
N ASP A 10 -8.03 11.01 -9.16
CA ASP A 10 -8.86 10.11 -9.95
C ASP A 10 -8.14 8.76 -10.16
N VAL A 11 -8.72 7.69 -9.62
CA VAL A 11 -8.09 6.36 -9.60
C VAL A 11 -8.62 5.47 -10.71
N HIS A 12 -7.73 4.87 -11.50
CA HIS A 12 -8.10 3.79 -12.41
C HIS A 12 -8.09 2.43 -11.71
N ILE A 13 -9.23 1.73 -11.72
CA ILE A 13 -9.33 0.37 -11.16
C ILE A 13 -8.97 -0.67 -12.21
N ALA A 14 -7.86 -1.38 -11.99
CA ALA A 14 -7.38 -2.47 -12.83
C ALA A 14 -7.83 -3.81 -12.22
N LEU A 15 -8.97 -4.33 -12.70
CA LEU A 15 -9.47 -5.67 -12.31
C LEU A 15 -8.77 -6.79 -13.09
N ILE A 16 -8.44 -6.54 -14.35
CA ILE A 16 -7.79 -7.46 -15.28
C ILE A 16 -6.69 -6.69 -16.02
N TYR A 17 -5.56 -7.35 -16.26
CA TYR A 17 -4.50 -6.78 -17.09
C TYR A 17 -4.92 -6.74 -18.56
N ASP A 18 -5.08 -5.54 -19.10
CA ASP A 18 -5.37 -5.30 -20.51
C ASP A 18 -4.09 -4.85 -21.23
N ARG A 19 -3.55 -5.74 -22.07
CA ARG A 19 -2.28 -5.50 -22.77
C ARG A 19 -2.36 -4.26 -23.64
N ASP A 20 -3.44 -4.05 -24.37
CA ASP A 20 -3.54 -2.97 -25.35
C ASP A 20 -3.64 -1.61 -24.67
N LYS A 21 -4.13 -1.61 -23.42
CA LYS A 21 -4.22 -0.42 -22.57
C LYS A 21 -2.88 -0.05 -21.92
N TYR A 22 -2.08 -1.04 -21.53
CA TYR A 22 -0.88 -0.85 -20.72
C TYR A 22 0.45 -1.05 -21.48
N SER A 23 0.41 -1.41 -22.75
CA SER A 23 1.59 -1.58 -23.61
C SER A 23 1.48 -0.72 -24.88
N TYR A 24 2.61 -0.18 -25.36
CA TYR A 24 2.63 0.58 -26.61
C TYR A 24 3.55 -0.05 -27.66
N GLY A 25 3.09 -0.07 -28.91
CA GLY A 25 3.87 -0.44 -30.08
C GLY A 25 4.16 -1.94 -30.23
N HIS A 26 4.84 -2.29 -31.32
CA HIS A 26 5.22 -3.67 -31.63
C HIS A 26 6.24 -4.26 -30.64
N ASN A 27 7.01 -3.40 -29.96
CA ASN A 27 8.09 -3.80 -29.05
C ASN A 27 7.62 -4.17 -27.64
N ARG A 28 6.30 -4.24 -27.39
CA ARG A 28 5.71 -4.74 -26.13
C ARG A 28 6.22 -4.04 -24.86
N GLN A 29 6.59 -2.77 -24.96
CA GLN A 29 7.09 -2.03 -23.81
C GLN A 29 5.91 -1.57 -22.94
N CYS A 30 6.00 -1.85 -21.64
CA CYS A 30 5.03 -1.40 -20.66
C CYS A 30 5.04 0.13 -20.56
N ILE A 31 3.86 0.73 -20.58
CA ILE A 31 3.68 2.16 -20.44
C ILE A 31 3.88 2.54 -18.97
N ARG A 32 4.80 3.46 -18.68
CA ARG A 32 5.08 3.98 -17.32
C ARG A 32 4.25 5.21 -16.99
N ARG A 33 2.93 5.13 -17.20
CA ARG A 33 1.97 6.18 -16.81
C ARG A 33 0.57 5.56 -16.64
N PRO A 34 -0.35 6.25 -15.93
CA PRO A 34 -1.74 5.83 -15.87
C PRO A 34 -2.39 5.78 -17.26
N PRO A 35 -3.47 4.98 -17.43
CA PRO A 35 -4.23 4.96 -18.66
C PRO A 35 -5.01 6.26 -18.86
N LYS A 36 -5.49 6.48 -20.09
CA LYS A 36 -6.41 7.57 -20.41
C LYS A 36 -7.80 7.29 -19.83
N LYS A 37 -8.48 8.35 -19.40
CA LYS A 37 -9.90 8.31 -19.05
C LYS A 37 -10.73 8.00 -20.31
N ILE A 38 -11.81 7.26 -20.15
CA ILE A 38 -12.71 6.93 -21.26
C ILE A 38 -13.34 8.25 -21.76
N HIS A 39 -13.29 8.50 -23.07
CA HIS A 39 -13.81 9.71 -23.72
C HIS A 39 -13.14 11.04 -23.33
N SER A 40 -12.02 11.02 -22.61
CA SER A 40 -11.26 12.24 -22.29
C SER A 40 -9.81 12.11 -22.77
N LYS A 41 -9.19 13.27 -23.03
CA LYS A 41 -7.75 13.34 -23.32
C LYS A 41 -6.90 13.25 -22.05
N GLU A 42 -7.52 13.37 -20.88
CA GLU A 42 -6.88 13.30 -19.57
C GLU A 42 -6.46 11.88 -19.19
N LEU A 43 -5.45 11.80 -18.35
CA LEU A 43 -5.02 10.57 -17.68
C LEU A 43 -5.67 10.48 -16.31
N TYR A 44 -5.80 9.26 -15.80
CA TYR A 44 -6.01 9.07 -14.37
C TYR A 44 -4.78 9.54 -13.59
N ASP A 45 -4.94 9.86 -12.31
CA ASP A 45 -3.86 10.33 -11.45
C ASP A 45 -3.10 9.16 -10.82
N SER A 46 -3.80 8.05 -10.55
CA SER A 46 -3.24 6.85 -9.96
C SER A 46 -3.93 5.59 -10.46
N MET A 47 -3.35 4.43 -10.13
CA MET A 47 -3.94 3.13 -10.43
C MET A 47 -4.15 2.33 -9.15
N MET A 48 -5.22 1.55 -9.12
CA MET A 48 -5.52 0.60 -8.06
C MET A 48 -5.71 -0.80 -8.65
N GLY A 49 -4.95 -1.76 -8.12
CA GLY A 49 -5.24 -3.18 -8.28
C GLY A 49 -6.09 -3.65 -7.11
N GLU A 50 -7.25 -4.26 -7.40
CA GLU A 50 -8.14 -4.75 -6.36
C GLU A 50 -7.80 -6.17 -5.92
N SER A 51 -8.00 -6.45 -4.63
CA SER A 51 -7.76 -7.78 -4.06
C SER A 51 -8.86 -8.78 -4.42
N LYS A 52 -8.53 -10.07 -4.40
CA LYS A 52 -9.50 -11.17 -4.56
C LYS A 52 -10.68 -11.11 -3.61
N LYS A 53 -10.45 -10.66 -2.37
CA LYS A 53 -11.50 -10.52 -1.35
C LYS A 53 -12.54 -9.44 -1.70
N ASN A 54 -12.16 -8.48 -2.53
CA ASN A 54 -13.00 -7.35 -2.94
C ASN A 54 -13.42 -7.44 -4.41
N GLY A 55 -13.41 -8.65 -5.00
CA GLY A 55 -13.84 -8.87 -6.38
C GLY A 55 -12.77 -8.66 -7.46
N GLY A 56 -11.50 -8.48 -7.09
CA GLY A 56 -10.37 -8.56 -8.02
C GLY A 56 -10.03 -10.01 -8.39
N ASN A 57 -9.23 -10.21 -9.44
CA ASN A 57 -8.95 -11.57 -9.95
C ASN A 57 -7.61 -12.14 -9.48
N LEU A 58 -6.60 -11.30 -9.24
CA LEU A 58 -5.20 -11.76 -9.14
C LEU A 58 -4.52 -11.46 -7.80
N LEU A 59 -4.82 -10.31 -7.19
CA LEU A 59 -4.04 -9.81 -6.06
C LEU A 59 -4.55 -10.32 -4.71
N ASN A 60 -3.62 -10.58 -3.78
CA ASN A 60 -3.96 -10.95 -2.41
C ASN A 60 -4.36 -9.74 -1.57
N HIS A 61 -3.82 -8.57 -1.91
CA HIS A 61 -4.07 -7.30 -1.24
C HIS A 61 -4.50 -6.24 -2.27
N ARG A 62 -5.10 -5.17 -1.79
CA ARG A 62 -5.36 -3.99 -2.61
C ARG A 62 -4.05 -3.22 -2.73
N GLU A 63 -3.65 -2.94 -3.96
CA GLU A 63 -2.38 -2.27 -4.27
C GLU A 63 -2.65 -0.98 -5.03
N PHE A 64 -1.84 0.04 -4.77
CA PHE A 64 -1.92 1.33 -5.45
C PHE A 64 -0.59 1.64 -6.13
N ILE A 65 -0.65 2.22 -7.32
CA ILE A 65 0.52 2.67 -8.07
C ILE A 65 0.38 4.17 -8.29
N LEU A 66 1.39 4.90 -7.81
CA LEU A 66 1.57 6.33 -8.05
C LEU A 66 2.73 6.50 -9.02
N TYR A 67 2.57 7.45 -9.95
CA TYR A 67 3.58 7.72 -10.98
C TYR A 67 4.33 9.02 -10.71
N ASP A 68 3.74 9.95 -9.96
CA ASP A 68 4.38 11.19 -9.56
C ASP A 68 4.82 11.11 -8.09
N ALA A 69 6.08 11.45 -7.84
CA ALA A 69 6.65 11.50 -6.50
C ALA A 69 5.96 12.56 -5.61
N GLY A 70 5.45 13.64 -6.21
CA GLY A 70 4.71 14.68 -5.50
C GLY A 70 3.39 14.20 -4.87
N GLN A 71 2.86 13.06 -5.31
CA GLN A 71 1.63 12.47 -4.76
C GLN A 71 1.84 11.73 -3.45
N ALA A 72 3.09 11.50 -3.01
CA ALA A 72 3.40 10.70 -1.84
C ALA A 72 4.26 11.47 -0.84
N TYR A 73 3.77 11.58 0.40
CA TYR A 73 4.50 12.14 1.53
C TYR A 73 4.76 11.05 2.58
N PRO A 74 6.03 10.72 2.88
CA PRO A 74 6.36 9.74 3.92
C PRO A 74 6.05 10.33 5.29
N GLU A 75 4.93 9.94 5.89
CA GLU A 75 4.45 10.55 7.13
C GLU A 75 5.08 9.91 8.38
N TYR A 76 5.22 8.58 8.39
CA TYR A 76 5.76 7.87 9.56
C TYR A 76 6.67 6.69 9.16
N VAL A 77 7.67 6.43 9.99
CA VAL A 77 8.51 5.23 9.91
C VAL A 77 8.18 4.31 11.07
N ILE A 78 7.71 3.11 10.76
CA ILE A 78 7.28 2.10 11.72
C ILE A 78 8.35 1.01 11.82
N TYR A 79 8.94 0.91 13.00
CA TYR A 79 9.83 -0.18 13.40
C TYR A 79 9.00 -1.29 14.03
N PHE A 80 9.22 -2.53 13.60
CA PHE A 80 8.51 -3.68 14.15
C PHE A 80 9.43 -4.89 14.19
N HIS A 81 9.23 -5.73 15.20
CA HIS A 81 9.89 -7.03 15.31
C HIS A 81 8.84 -8.12 15.13
N ARG A 82 9.05 -9.03 14.18
CA ARG A 82 8.17 -10.20 14.04
C ARG A 82 8.50 -11.18 15.16
N SER A 83 7.59 -11.34 16.13
CA SER A 83 7.72 -12.41 17.11
C SER A 83 7.31 -13.73 16.45
N SER A 84 8.20 -14.72 16.44
CA SER A 84 7.92 -16.09 15.97
C SER A 84 7.24 -16.95 17.03
N LYS A 85 6.95 -16.39 18.22
CA LYS A 85 6.27 -17.14 19.28
C LYS A 85 4.81 -17.30 18.91
N ASN A 86 4.40 -18.54 18.64
CA ASN A 86 3.00 -18.94 18.76
C ASN A 86 2.54 -18.48 20.14
N VAL A 87 1.66 -17.48 20.19
CA VAL A 87 1.03 -17.03 21.44
C VAL A 87 0.03 -18.11 21.83
N LEU A 88 0.55 -19.20 22.38
CA LEU A 88 -0.09 -19.89 23.47
C LEU A 88 0.47 -19.25 24.75
N GLU A 89 -0.42 -19.04 25.70
CA GLU A 89 -0.21 -18.50 27.05
C GLU A 89 -0.42 -16.98 27.21
N SER A 90 -1.70 -16.70 27.48
CA SER A 90 -2.30 -15.51 28.07
C SER A 90 -1.82 -15.20 29.50
N SER A 91 -0.51 -15.28 29.76
CA SER A 91 0.08 -15.05 31.10
C SER A 91 0.99 -13.82 31.19
N ASN A 92 1.33 -13.14 30.08
CA ASN A 92 2.36 -12.09 30.10
C ASN A 92 1.85 -10.65 29.89
N ILE A 93 0.55 -10.38 30.04
CA ILE A 93 -0.01 -9.01 29.87
C ILE A 93 0.38 -8.11 31.07
N GLU A 94 0.52 -8.65 32.28
CA GLU A 94 0.91 -7.86 33.45
C GLU A 94 2.40 -7.47 33.42
N ASP A 95 3.28 -8.38 33.02
CA ASP A 95 4.72 -8.11 32.92
C ASP A 95 5.06 -7.01 31.92
N PHE A 96 4.29 -6.91 30.83
CA PHE A 96 4.49 -5.85 29.84
C PHE A 96 4.08 -4.48 30.38
N LYS A 97 3.01 -4.39 31.18
CA LYS A 97 2.61 -3.14 31.82
C LYS A 97 3.67 -2.66 32.83
N ILE A 98 4.21 -3.56 33.64
CA ILE A 98 5.22 -3.23 34.65
C ILE A 98 6.51 -2.70 34.00
N LYS A 99 6.95 -3.31 32.90
CA LYS A 99 8.18 -2.89 32.22
C LYS A 99 8.10 -1.48 31.61
N TYR A 100 6.94 -1.10 31.06
CA TYR A 100 6.75 0.25 30.51
C TYR A 100 6.54 1.31 31.59
N LEU A 101 5.91 0.95 32.72
CA LEU A 101 5.78 1.88 33.84
C LEU A 101 7.14 2.28 34.40
N ASN A 102 8.03 1.30 34.61
CA ASN A 102 9.36 1.55 35.18
C ASN A 102 10.25 2.39 34.24
N LEU A 103 10.13 2.21 32.91
CA LEU A 103 10.89 2.99 31.94
C LEU A 103 10.48 4.47 31.91
N LEU A 104 9.23 4.78 32.27
CA LEU A 104 8.71 6.14 32.32
C LEU A 104 8.99 6.82 33.66
N THR A 105 9.17 6.07 34.74
CA THR A 105 9.51 6.62 36.06
C THR A 105 11.02 6.87 36.23
N ASP A 106 11.88 6.15 35.50
CA ASP A 106 13.34 6.31 35.60
C ASP A 106 13.89 7.49 34.75
N THR A 107 13.02 8.36 34.22
CA THR A 107 13.41 9.54 33.41
C THR A 107 13.12 10.90 34.05
N PHE A 108 12.96 10.95 35.39
CA PHE A 108 12.93 12.19 36.17
C PHE A 108 13.84 12.15 37.38
#